data_AF-A0A673GER0-F1
#
_entry.id   AF-A0A673GER0-F1
#
_cell.length_a   1.000
_cell.length_b   1.000
_cell.length_c   1.000
_cell.angle_alpha   90.00
_cell.angle_beta   90.00
_cell.angle_gamma   90.00
#
_symmetry.space_group_name_H-M   'P 1'
#
loop_
_entity.id
_entity.type
_entity.pdbx_description
1 polymer ?
#
loop_
_entity_poly.entity_id
_entity_poly.type
_entity_poly.pdbx_seq_one_letter_code
_entity_poly.pdbx_strand_id
1 'polypeptide(L)'
;MSCGHAVTPQSLTAWCRSLLDQGQHKFLCPALKEGTLQRCNAEWPYAEVRRLAVLTQEEQSHFEETMAVLAAAEYCEHKTCPGCQTFVERADITNLCVMCTICTAEKGRTFQFCWQCMKEWKGPGPRSDRCDNPDCTNPDIEKLAKCRYITLPEVNSVSCPSMRACPTCGNLVEHDTTGCKNVIC
;
A
#
# COMPACT_ATOMS: atom_id res chain seq x y z
N MET A 1 -22.77 0.50 20.21
CA MET A 1 -22.02 1.32 19.23
C MET A 1 -22.89 2.46 18.73
N SER A 2 -22.33 3.48 18.10
CA SER A 2 -23.02 4.63 17.49
C SER A 2 -24.08 4.23 16.45
N CYS A 3 -23.89 3.07 15.81
CA CYS A 3 -24.85 2.47 14.88
C CYS A 3 -26.04 1.75 15.55
N GLY A 4 -26.21 1.85 16.87
CA GLY A 4 -27.31 1.22 17.63
C GLY A 4 -27.14 -0.26 17.96
N HIS A 5 -26.22 -0.98 17.30
CA HIS A 5 -25.96 -2.39 17.58
C HIS A 5 -25.10 -2.59 18.83
N ALA A 6 -25.48 -3.59 19.63
CA ALA A 6 -24.78 -4.01 20.83
C ALA A 6 -23.67 -5.02 20.51
N VAL A 7 -22.57 -4.94 21.26
CA VAL A 7 -21.43 -5.85 21.18
C VAL A 7 -20.75 -5.86 22.54
N THR A 8 -20.27 -7.01 22.99
CA THR A 8 -19.48 -7.10 24.22
C THR A 8 -18.06 -6.60 23.96
N PRO A 9 -17.35 -6.06 24.98
CA PRO A 9 -15.97 -5.59 24.80
C PRO A 9 -15.05 -6.64 24.18
N GLN A 10 -15.12 -7.90 24.65
CA GLN A 10 -14.27 -8.98 24.17
C GLN A 10 -14.54 -9.32 22.69
N SER A 11 -15.82 -9.38 22.30
CA SER A 11 -16.20 -9.65 20.91
C SER A 11 -15.82 -8.48 19.99
N LEU A 12 -15.90 -7.24 20.49
CA LEU A 12 -15.47 -6.05 19.75
C LEU A 12 -13.96 -6.08 19.50
N THR A 13 -13.15 -6.35 20.53
CA THR A 13 -11.69 -6.49 20.40
C THR A 13 -11.32 -7.57 19.40
N ALA A 14 -11.90 -8.77 19.53
CA ALA A 14 -11.60 -9.89 18.66
C ALA A 14 -11.99 -9.61 17.19
N TRP A 15 -13.16 -9.02 16.97
CA TRP A 15 -13.63 -8.64 15.63
C TRP A 15 -12.70 -7.64 14.97
N CYS A 16 -12.40 -6.53 15.65
CA CYS A 16 -11.53 -5.48 15.13
C CYS A 16 -10.10 -5.99 14.88
N ARG A 17 -9.55 -6.85 15.75
CA ARG A 17 -8.26 -7.51 15.50
C ARG A 17 -8.29 -8.34 14.23
N SER A 18 -9.33 -9.14 14.03
CA SER A 18 -9.48 -9.96 12.81
C SER A 18 -9.55 -9.12 11.53
N LEU A 19 -10.13 -7.91 11.61
CA LEU A 19 -10.18 -6.99 10.48
C LEU A 19 -8.78 -6.47 10.14
N LEU A 20 -7.98 -6.11 11.15
CA LEU A 20 -6.58 -5.70 10.95
C LEU A 20 -5.76 -6.84 10.35
N ASP A 21 -5.93 -8.08 10.83
CA ASP A 21 -5.27 -9.27 10.27
C ASP A 21 -5.64 -9.52 8.80
N GLN A 22 -6.82 -9.08 8.38
CA GLN A 22 -7.31 -9.11 6.98
C GLN A 22 -6.90 -7.88 6.17
N GLY A 23 -6.08 -6.99 6.72
CA GLY A 23 -5.64 -5.75 6.08
C GLY A 23 -6.69 -4.65 6.03
N GLN A 24 -7.76 -4.74 6.83
CA GLN A 24 -8.81 -3.73 6.91
C GLN A 24 -8.58 -2.80 8.12
N HIS A 25 -8.34 -1.52 7.86
CA HIS A 25 -8.15 -0.52 8.93
C HIS A 25 -9.42 0.25 9.31
N LYS A 26 -10.53 0.04 8.58
CA LYS A 26 -11.85 0.60 8.89
C LYS A 26 -12.68 -0.44 9.62
N PHE A 27 -13.14 -0.10 10.82
CA PHE A 27 -13.94 -1.03 11.63
C PHE A 27 -15.41 -0.90 11.26
N LEU A 28 -15.97 -1.92 10.63
CA LEU A 28 -17.37 -1.92 10.20
C LEU A 28 -18.22 -2.83 11.08
N CYS A 29 -19.45 -2.38 11.35
CA CYS A 29 -20.43 -3.16 12.08
C CYS A 29 -20.84 -4.44 11.34
N PRO A 30 -20.62 -5.64 11.92
CA PRO A 30 -20.97 -6.91 11.28
C PRO A 30 -22.45 -7.29 11.43
N ALA A 31 -23.21 -6.58 12.28
CA ALA A 31 -24.60 -6.91 12.57
C ALA A 31 -25.49 -6.80 11.33
N LEU A 32 -26.56 -7.59 11.28
CA LEU A 32 -27.58 -7.47 10.23
C LEU A 32 -28.56 -6.35 10.59
N LYS A 33 -29.05 -5.62 9.58
CA LYS A 33 -30.16 -4.68 9.77
C LYS A 33 -31.43 -5.48 10.08
N GLU A 34 -32.22 -4.99 11.04
CA GLU A 34 -33.43 -5.66 11.52
C GLU A 34 -34.33 -6.14 10.37
N GLY A 35 -34.70 -7.42 10.40
CA GLY A 35 -35.59 -8.03 9.40
C GLY A 35 -34.96 -8.27 8.03
N THR A 36 -33.63 -8.09 7.85
CA THR A 36 -32.96 -8.28 6.56
C THR A 36 -31.71 -9.17 6.68
N LEU A 37 -31.25 -9.70 5.55
CA LEU A 37 -29.94 -10.36 5.43
C LEU A 37 -28.80 -9.37 5.11
N GLN A 38 -29.07 -8.06 5.13
CA GLN A 38 -28.08 -7.04 4.82
C GLN A 38 -27.29 -6.66 6.06
N ARG A 39 -25.96 -6.61 5.95
CA ARG A 39 -25.10 -6.10 7.02
C ARG A 39 -25.30 -4.59 7.21
N CYS A 40 -25.15 -4.15 8.45
CA CYS A 40 -25.19 -2.76 8.86
C CYS A 40 -24.07 -1.97 8.19
N ASN A 41 -22.83 -2.48 8.26
CA ASN A 41 -21.63 -1.87 7.68
C ASN A 41 -21.39 -0.40 8.10
N ALA A 42 -22.05 0.07 9.15
CA ALA A 42 -21.74 1.37 9.72
C ALA A 42 -20.30 1.36 10.25
N GLU A 43 -19.52 2.36 9.87
CA GLU A 43 -18.16 2.53 10.36
C GLU A 43 -18.16 2.97 11.83
N TRP A 44 -17.33 2.31 12.63
CA TRP A 44 -17.10 2.60 14.02
C TRP A 44 -15.82 3.43 14.16
N PRO A 45 -15.91 4.69 14.63
CA PRO A 45 -14.73 5.50 14.89
C PRO A 45 -13.80 4.80 15.87
N TYR A 46 -12.48 4.82 15.61
CA TYR A 46 -11.53 4.14 16.49
C TYR A 46 -11.58 4.64 17.94
N ALA A 47 -11.84 5.93 18.15
CA ALA A 47 -12.05 6.48 19.50
C ALA A 47 -13.21 5.81 20.24
N GLU A 48 -14.27 5.42 19.53
CA GLU A 48 -15.38 4.65 20.08
C GLU A 48 -14.96 3.21 20.38
N VAL A 49 -14.28 2.55 19.42
CA VAL A 49 -13.77 1.18 19.57
C VAL A 49 -12.84 1.08 20.77
N ARG A 50 -11.81 1.93 20.86
CA ARG A 50 -10.84 1.99 21.95
C ARG A 50 -11.51 2.11 23.32
N ARG A 51 -12.54 2.96 23.42
CA ARG A 51 -13.27 3.18 24.69
C ARG A 51 -14.14 1.98 25.09
N LEU A 52 -14.82 1.35 24.14
CA LEU A 52 -15.80 0.28 24.41
C LEU A 52 -15.20 -1.13 24.45
N ALA A 53 -14.11 -1.35 23.73
CA ALA A 53 -13.38 -2.63 23.68
C ALA A 53 -12.54 -2.88 24.94
N VAL A 54 -12.27 -1.83 25.73
CA VAL A 54 -11.44 -1.90 26.94
C VAL A 54 -10.05 -2.47 26.63
N LEU A 55 -9.46 -1.99 25.54
CA LEU A 55 -8.15 -2.46 25.05
C LEU A 55 -7.06 -2.19 26.10
N THR A 56 -6.14 -3.15 26.29
CA THR A 56 -4.92 -2.89 27.07
C THR A 56 -4.01 -1.90 26.34
N GLN A 57 -2.97 -1.40 27.00
CA GLN A 57 -2.04 -0.47 26.37
C GLN A 57 -1.28 -1.11 25.20
N GLU A 58 -0.94 -2.39 25.32
CA GLU A 58 -0.30 -3.19 24.27
C GLU A 58 -1.25 -3.37 23.07
N GLU A 59 -2.53 -3.69 23.34
CA GLU A 59 -3.53 -3.83 22.29
C GLU A 59 -3.81 -2.50 21.57
N GLN A 60 -3.88 -1.39 22.31
CA GLN A 60 -4.02 -0.06 21.73
C GLN A 60 -2.85 0.24 20.80
N SER A 61 -1.62 0.02 21.26
CA SER A 61 -0.41 0.26 20.48
C SER A 61 -0.40 -0.57 19.19
N HIS A 62 -0.72 -1.87 19.29
CA HIS A 62 -0.81 -2.75 18.13
C HIS A 62 -1.89 -2.31 17.13
N PHE A 63 -3.06 -1.90 17.61
CA PHE A 63 -4.15 -1.41 16.76
C PHE A 63 -3.73 -0.12 16.04
N GLU A 64 -3.22 0.86 16.78
CA GLU A 64 -2.84 2.17 16.24
C GLU A 64 -1.71 2.03 15.20
N GLU A 65 -0.69 1.21 15.48
CA GLU A 65 0.40 0.92 14.54
C GLU A 65 -0.10 0.22 13.27
N THR A 66 -0.88 -0.86 13.43
CA THR A 66 -1.37 -1.62 12.27
C THR A 66 -2.33 -0.79 11.42
N MET A 67 -3.21 -0.02 12.04
CA MET A 67 -4.09 0.90 11.34
C MET A 67 -3.30 1.95 10.56
N ALA A 68 -2.27 2.54 11.17
CA ALA A 68 -1.44 3.54 10.51
C ALA A 68 -0.71 2.96 9.28
N VAL A 69 -0.15 1.76 9.41
CA VAL A 69 0.51 1.04 8.30
C VAL A 69 -0.47 0.76 7.16
N LEU A 70 -1.65 0.23 7.47
CA LEU A 70 -2.67 -0.11 6.48
C LEU A 70 -3.26 1.13 5.80
N ALA A 71 -3.49 2.22 6.56
CA ALA A 71 -3.93 3.48 5.99
C ALA A 71 -2.85 4.11 5.10
N ALA A 72 -1.58 4.08 5.53
CA ALA A 72 -0.46 4.54 4.70
C ALA A 72 -0.32 3.70 3.43
N ALA A 73 -0.59 2.39 3.47
CA ALA A 73 -0.58 1.55 2.27
C ALA A 73 -1.72 1.86 1.30
N GLU A 74 -2.88 2.33 1.79
CA GLU A 74 -4.02 2.74 0.94
C GLU A 74 -3.80 4.13 0.31
N TYR A 75 -3.23 5.08 1.06
CA TYR A 75 -3.23 6.50 0.67
C TYR A 75 -1.85 7.07 0.30
N CYS A 76 -0.75 6.43 0.69
CA CYS A 76 0.59 6.99 0.56
C CYS A 76 1.54 6.05 -0.19
N GLU A 77 2.31 6.59 -1.14
CA GLU A 77 3.48 5.89 -1.67
C GLU A 77 4.65 6.04 -0.69
N HIS A 78 4.73 5.12 0.26
CA HIS A 78 5.80 5.08 1.25
C HIS A 78 6.77 3.92 0.96
N LYS A 79 8.03 4.10 1.37
CA LYS A 79 9.03 3.03 1.40
C LYS A 79 9.80 3.06 2.70
N THR A 80 10.33 1.90 3.06
CA THR A 80 11.18 1.75 4.23
C THR A 80 12.58 2.28 3.96
N CYS A 81 13.05 3.21 4.80
CA CYS A 81 14.42 3.73 4.71
C CYS A 81 15.44 2.59 4.88
N PRO A 82 16.44 2.45 3.98
CA PRO A 82 17.43 1.38 4.08
C PRO A 82 18.39 1.55 5.28
N GLY A 83 18.44 2.74 5.88
CA GLY A 83 19.29 3.03 7.04
C GLY A 83 18.62 2.68 8.37
N CYS A 84 17.46 3.25 8.65
CA CYS A 84 16.79 3.17 9.96
C CYS A 84 15.50 2.37 9.96
N GLN A 85 15.07 1.81 8.82
CA GLN A 85 13.85 1.02 8.66
C GLN A 85 12.54 1.75 8.98
N THR A 86 12.56 3.09 9.09
CA THR A 86 11.33 3.88 9.23
C THR A 86 10.68 4.14 7.88
N PHE A 87 9.36 4.36 7.87
CA PHE A 87 8.66 4.77 6.66
C PHE A 87 9.06 6.18 6.23
N VAL A 88 9.25 6.35 4.93
CA VAL A 88 9.56 7.62 4.29
C VAL A 88 8.63 7.78 3.10
N GLU A 89 8.03 8.95 2.98
CA GLU A 89 7.23 9.37 1.83
C GLU A 89 8.00 10.40 1.02
N ARG A 90 7.73 10.45 -0.28
CA ARG A 90 8.32 11.45 -1.17
C ARG A 90 7.42 12.68 -1.23
N ALA A 91 8.02 13.86 -1.04
CA ALA A 91 7.34 15.13 -1.31
C ALA A 91 7.06 15.33 -2.81
N ASP A 92 7.99 14.86 -3.66
CA ASP A 92 7.87 14.85 -5.11
C ASP A 92 7.98 13.41 -5.62
N ILE A 93 6.86 12.88 -6.12
CA ILE A 93 6.75 11.52 -6.66
C ILE A 93 7.63 11.28 -7.90
N THR A 94 8.12 12.33 -8.55
CA THR A 94 9.02 12.20 -9.70
C THR A 94 10.48 12.16 -9.28
N ASN A 95 10.84 12.66 -8.10
CA ASN A 95 12.21 12.65 -7.62
C ASN A 95 12.56 11.29 -6.97
N LEU A 96 13.58 10.62 -7.51
CA LEU A 96 14.10 9.36 -6.97
C LEU A 96 15.10 9.57 -5.82
N CYS A 97 15.60 10.79 -5.61
CA CYS A 97 16.51 11.13 -4.52
C CYS A 97 15.73 11.53 -3.27
N VAL A 98 15.68 10.64 -2.29
CA VAL A 98 14.83 10.80 -1.11
C VAL A 98 15.69 10.97 0.14
N MET A 99 15.42 12.02 0.90
CA MET A 99 16.11 12.29 2.17
C MET A 99 15.36 11.64 3.33
N CYS A 100 16.07 10.86 4.15
CA CYS A 100 15.51 10.41 5.42
C CYS A 100 15.84 11.43 6.51
N THR A 101 14.82 12.06 7.08
CA THR A 101 14.97 13.06 8.15
C THR A 101 15.59 12.47 9.42
N ILE A 102 15.21 11.24 9.78
CA ILE A 102 15.71 10.53 10.97
C ILE A 102 17.20 10.22 10.83
N CYS A 103 17.61 9.51 9.77
CA CYS A 103 19.03 9.23 9.54
C CYS A 103 19.85 10.52 9.37
N THR A 104 19.26 11.58 8.80
CA THR A 104 19.95 12.87 8.66
C THR A 104 20.24 13.49 10.02
N ALA A 105 19.27 13.45 10.93
CA ALA A 105 19.43 13.94 12.30
C ALA A 105 20.44 13.10 13.09
N GLU A 106 20.31 11.76 13.07
CA GLU A 106 21.17 10.85 13.83
C GLU A 106 22.63 10.88 13.37
N LYS A 107 22.87 10.99 12.06
CA LYS A 107 24.23 11.01 11.50
C LYS A 107 24.87 12.39 11.50
N GLY A 108 24.11 13.46 11.78
CA GLY A 108 24.58 14.84 11.66
C GLY A 108 24.96 15.27 10.24
N ARG A 109 24.55 14.50 9.22
CA ARG A 109 24.77 14.79 7.80
C ARG A 109 23.59 14.30 6.98
N THR A 110 23.33 14.95 5.84
CA THR A 110 22.28 14.54 4.91
C THR A 110 22.43 13.07 4.54
N PHE A 111 21.38 12.29 4.78
CA PHE A 111 21.28 10.91 4.32
C PHE A 111 20.19 10.81 3.25
N GLN A 112 20.61 10.47 2.04
CA GLN A 112 19.73 10.29 0.89
C GLN A 112 19.85 8.88 0.33
N PHE A 113 18.74 8.35 -0.16
CA PHE A 113 18.69 7.05 -0.82
C PHE A 113 17.88 7.13 -2.11
N CYS A 114 18.11 6.17 -2.99
CA CYS A 114 17.39 6.02 -4.23
C CYS A 114 16.08 5.29 -4.01
N TRP A 115 14.96 5.91 -4.39
CA TRP A 115 13.62 5.31 -4.30
C TRP A 115 13.46 4.03 -5.12
N GLN A 116 14.31 3.82 -6.12
CA GLN A 116 14.22 2.66 -7.02
C GLN A 116 15.02 1.47 -6.50
N CYS A 117 16.33 1.65 -6.26
CA CYS A 117 17.21 0.56 -5.86
C CYS A 117 17.41 0.43 -4.34
N MET A 118 16.84 1.35 -3.54
CA MET A 118 16.94 1.37 -2.08
C MET A 118 18.38 1.42 -1.52
N LYS A 119 19.35 1.87 -2.33
CA LYS A 119 20.75 2.11 -1.92
C LYS A 119 20.99 3.61 -1.65
N GLU A 120 22.07 3.95 -0.94
CA GLU A 120 22.50 5.34 -0.75
C GLU A 120 22.62 6.06 -2.11
N TRP A 121 22.15 7.30 -2.16
CA TRP A 121 22.07 8.06 -3.40
C TRP A 121 23.47 8.37 -3.94
N LYS A 122 23.65 8.20 -5.25
CA LYS A 122 24.87 8.58 -5.96
C LYS A 122 24.49 9.41 -7.19
N GLY A 123 25.26 10.45 -7.45
CA GLY A 123 25.05 11.36 -8.56
C GLY A 123 24.36 12.67 -8.19
N PRO A 124 24.19 13.57 -9.16
CA PRO A 124 23.43 14.79 -8.94
C PRO A 124 21.96 14.45 -8.62
N GLY A 125 21.33 15.26 -7.79
CA GLY A 125 19.89 15.22 -7.53
C GLY A 125 19.30 16.64 -7.57
N PRO A 126 17.99 16.80 -7.77
CA PRO A 126 16.96 15.77 -7.95
C PRO A 126 17.02 15.10 -9.34
N ARG A 127 16.57 13.84 -9.45
CA ARG A 127 16.43 13.13 -10.75
C ARG A 127 15.23 12.20 -10.76
N SER A 128 14.65 11.98 -11.94
CA SER A 128 13.52 11.08 -12.16
C SER A 128 13.86 9.79 -12.93
N ASP A 129 15.07 9.69 -13.48
CA ASP A 129 15.47 8.60 -14.38
C ASP A 129 16.10 7.41 -13.65
N ARG A 130 17.16 7.64 -12.86
CA ARG A 130 17.86 6.66 -12.03
C ARG A 130 18.77 7.36 -11.02
N CYS A 131 19.55 6.62 -10.22
CA CYS A 131 20.76 7.14 -9.57
C CYS A 131 22.02 6.59 -10.27
N ASP A 132 23.22 7.03 -9.86
CA ASP A 132 24.49 6.59 -10.46
C ASP A 132 25.03 5.27 -9.86
N ASN A 133 24.21 4.54 -9.11
CA ASN A 133 24.56 3.17 -8.74
C ASN A 133 24.50 2.27 -10.01
N PRO A 134 25.54 1.44 -10.27
CA PRO A 134 25.65 0.69 -11.52
C PRO A 134 24.49 -0.28 -11.75
N ASP A 135 23.94 -0.86 -10.67
CA ASP A 135 22.82 -1.82 -10.73
C ASP A 135 21.46 -1.14 -10.51
N CYS A 136 21.36 0.18 -10.68
CA CYS A 136 20.11 0.90 -10.48
C CYS A 136 19.15 0.68 -11.66
N THR A 137 18.32 -0.36 -11.57
CA THR A 137 17.31 -0.70 -12.56
C THR A 137 15.91 -0.58 -11.98
N ASN A 138 14.93 -0.16 -12.78
CA ASN A 138 13.53 -0.14 -12.37
C ASN A 138 12.97 -1.55 -12.59
N PRO A 139 12.58 -2.27 -11.52
CA PRO A 139 12.11 -3.65 -11.65
C PRO A 139 10.92 -3.81 -12.58
N ASP A 140 10.03 -2.82 -12.63
CA ASP A 140 8.82 -2.88 -13.44
C ASP A 140 9.11 -2.60 -14.92
N ILE A 141 10.04 -1.68 -15.21
CA ILE A 141 10.55 -1.49 -16.58
C ILE A 141 11.28 -2.75 -17.06
N GLU A 142 12.04 -3.40 -16.18
CA GLU A 142 12.71 -4.65 -16.51
C GLU A 142 11.72 -5.79 -16.79
N LYS A 143 10.65 -5.92 -15.99
CA LYS A 143 9.55 -6.86 -16.25
C LYS A 143 8.87 -6.58 -17.57
N LEU A 144 8.56 -5.31 -17.88
CA LEU A 144 7.94 -4.92 -19.15
C LEU A 144 8.84 -5.25 -20.35
N ALA A 145 10.14 -4.97 -20.25
CA ALA A 145 11.10 -5.25 -21.32
C ALA A 145 11.30 -6.75 -21.56
N LYS A 146 11.16 -7.59 -20.52
CA LYS A 146 11.38 -9.04 -20.58
C LYS A 146 10.10 -9.87 -20.65
N CYS A 147 8.92 -9.25 -20.65
CA CYS A 147 7.67 -10.00 -20.63
C CYS A 147 7.48 -10.81 -21.92
N ARG A 148 6.80 -11.96 -21.80
CA ARG A 148 6.50 -12.82 -22.93
C ARG A 148 5.54 -12.13 -23.89
N TYR A 149 5.55 -12.53 -25.15
CA TYR A 149 4.48 -12.22 -26.07
C TYR A 149 3.35 -13.24 -25.91
N ILE A 150 2.12 -12.76 -25.98
CA ILE A 150 0.90 -13.55 -26.07
C ILE A 150 0.24 -13.30 -27.42
N THR A 151 -0.59 -14.24 -27.85
CA THR A 151 -1.45 -14.10 -29.02
C THR A 151 -2.88 -14.01 -28.54
N LEU A 152 -3.65 -13.06 -29.06
CA LEU A 152 -5.07 -12.89 -28.75
C LEU A 152 -5.92 -13.44 -29.91
N PRO A 153 -6.43 -14.67 -29.83
CA PRO A 153 -7.14 -15.31 -30.95
C PRO A 153 -8.39 -14.53 -31.38
N GLU A 154 -9.13 -13.97 -30.44
CA GLU A 154 -10.36 -13.23 -30.69
C GLU A 154 -10.11 -11.83 -31.30
N VAL A 155 -8.85 -11.39 -31.38
CA VAL A 155 -8.45 -10.10 -31.93
C VAL A 155 -7.53 -10.31 -33.12
N ASN A 156 -8.02 -11.01 -34.15
CA ASN A 156 -7.29 -11.31 -35.39
C ASN A 156 -5.90 -11.93 -35.13
N SER A 157 -5.77 -12.75 -34.08
CA SER A 157 -4.50 -13.38 -33.69
C SER A 157 -3.33 -12.39 -33.54
N VAL A 158 -3.60 -11.18 -33.07
CA VAL A 158 -2.56 -10.18 -32.81
C VAL A 158 -1.60 -10.70 -31.74
N SER A 159 -0.30 -10.58 -32.02
CA SER A 159 0.77 -10.85 -31.06
C SER A 159 1.19 -9.57 -30.35
N CYS A 160 1.18 -9.56 -29.02
CA CYS A 160 1.53 -8.40 -28.21
C CYS A 160 2.19 -8.82 -26.87
N PRO A 161 2.89 -7.90 -26.18
CA PRO A 161 3.42 -8.15 -24.85
C PRO A 161 2.33 -8.55 -23.85
N SER A 162 2.60 -9.53 -22.98
CA SER A 162 1.62 -10.04 -22.00
C SER A 162 1.32 -9.03 -20.89
N MET A 163 2.30 -8.18 -20.57
CA MET A 163 2.20 -7.15 -19.55
C MET A 163 2.26 -5.75 -20.15
N ARG A 164 1.58 -4.81 -19.51
CA ARG A 164 1.61 -3.38 -19.84
C ARG A 164 1.47 -2.54 -18.58
N ALA A 165 1.99 -1.32 -18.60
CA ALA A 165 1.76 -0.37 -17.52
C ALA A 165 0.46 0.40 -17.76
N CYS A 166 -0.35 0.58 -16.71
CA CYS A 166 -1.49 1.49 -16.76
C CYS A 166 -0.99 2.94 -16.94
N PRO A 167 -1.46 3.68 -17.95
CA PRO A 167 -1.01 5.05 -18.19
C PRO A 167 -1.44 6.03 -17.09
N THR A 168 -2.42 5.66 -16.26
CA THR A 168 -2.95 6.50 -15.18
C THR A 168 -2.21 6.32 -13.87
N CYS A 169 -2.02 5.08 -13.41
CA CYS A 169 -1.43 4.79 -12.09
C CYS A 169 -0.06 4.10 -12.16
N GLY A 170 0.41 3.70 -13.34
CA GLY A 170 1.70 3.02 -13.50
C GLY A 170 1.73 1.54 -13.12
N ASN A 171 0.66 1.00 -12.51
CA ASN A 171 0.58 -0.41 -12.15
C ASN A 171 0.76 -1.32 -13.37
N LEU A 172 1.51 -2.40 -13.19
CA LEU A 172 1.65 -3.44 -14.20
C LEU A 172 0.41 -4.33 -14.20
N VAL A 173 -0.18 -4.49 -15.37
CA VAL A 173 -1.32 -5.38 -15.61
C VAL A 173 -0.94 -6.44 -16.62
N GLU A 174 -1.33 -7.69 -16.37
CA GLU A 174 -1.16 -8.81 -17.29
C GLU A 174 -2.51 -9.19 -17.92
N HIS A 175 -2.51 -9.47 -19.22
CA HIS A 175 -3.70 -9.95 -19.90
C HIS A 175 -3.85 -11.46 -19.67
N ASP A 176 -5.05 -11.89 -19.27
CA ASP A 176 -5.40 -13.30 -19.02
C ASP A 176 -5.59 -14.15 -20.28
N THR A 177 -5.29 -13.61 -21.47
CA THR A 177 -5.51 -14.19 -22.81
C THR A 177 -6.96 -14.50 -23.19
N THR A 178 -7.96 -14.06 -22.41
CA THR A 178 -9.38 -14.30 -22.71
C THR A 178 -10.08 -13.02 -23.17
N GLY A 179 -11.04 -13.14 -24.08
CA GLY A 179 -11.94 -12.04 -24.42
C GLY A 179 -11.35 -11.06 -25.44
N CYS A 180 -11.09 -9.80 -25.06
CA CYS A 180 -10.73 -8.74 -26.00
C CYS A 180 -9.46 -8.00 -25.60
N LYS A 181 -8.95 -7.14 -26.49
CA LYS A 181 -7.70 -6.38 -26.30
C LYS A 181 -7.63 -5.48 -25.06
N ASN A 182 -8.74 -5.22 -24.38
CA ASN A 182 -8.81 -4.29 -23.25
C ASN A 182 -8.48 -5.02 -21.93
N VAL A 183 -7.69 -4.38 -21.05
CA VAL A 183 -7.40 -4.88 -19.69
C VAL A 183 -7.83 -3.80 -18.73
N ILE A 184 -8.45 -4.20 -17.64
CA ILE A 184 -8.90 -3.32 -16.56
C ILE A 184 -7.79 -3.27 -15.52
N CYS A 185 -7.40 -2.05 -15.13
CA CYS A 185 -6.45 -1.81 -14.06
C CYS A 185 -7.15 -1.85 -12.70
#